data_AF-A0A0C9YFM8-F1
#
_entry.id   AF-A0A0C9YFM8-F1
#
_cell.length_a   1.000
_cell.length_b   1.000
_cell.length_c   1.000
_cell.angle_alpha   90.00
_cell.angle_beta   90.00
_cell.angle_gamma   90.00
#
_symmetry.space_group_name_H-M   'P 1'
#
loop_
_entity.id
_entity.type
_entity.pdbx_description
1 polymer ?
#
loop_
_entity_poly.entity_id
_entity_poly.type
_entity_poly.pdbx_seq_one_letter_code
_entity_poly.pdbx_strand_id
1 'polypeptide(L)' 'CPCGEHIQTREHILTSCPAYEPNRDSLRSVSEDLVITDILGTEKGIEALIDFLKETDAFKK' A
#
# COMPACT_ATOMS: atom_id res chain seq x y z
N CYS A 1 -0.02 -4.31 -14.04
CA CYS A 1 0.06 -4.80 -12.64
C CYS A 1 0.08 -6.33 -12.65
N PRO A 2 0.77 -7.03 -11.72
CA PRO A 2 0.67 -8.48 -11.58
C PRO A 2 -0.78 -8.98 -11.40
N CYS A 3 -1.64 -8.12 -10.86
CA CYS A 3 -3.07 -8.33 -10.70
C CYS A 3 -3.91 -8.23 -12.00
N GLY A 4 -3.30 -7.96 -13.15
CA GLY A 4 -4.00 -7.83 -14.44
C GLY A 4 -4.41 -6.41 -14.82
N GLU A 5 -4.34 -5.45 -13.89
CA GLU A 5 -4.72 -4.06 -14.19
C GLU A 5 -3.74 -3.37 -15.15
N HIS A 6 -4.28 -2.60 -16.09
CA HIS A 6 -3.52 -1.98 -17.17
C HIS A 6 -2.55 -0.92 -16.66
N ILE A 7 -2.98 -0.11 -15.69
CA ILE A 7 -2.18 0.95 -15.10
C ILE A 7 -1.93 0.62 -13.64
N GLN A 8 -0.66 0.46 -13.28
CA GLN A 8 -0.26 0.29 -11.90
C GLN A 8 0.05 1.66 -11.29
N THR A 9 -0.93 2.26 -10.61
CA THR A 9 -0.71 3.48 -9.83
C THR A 9 -0.30 3.15 -8.39
N ARG A 10 0.33 4.10 -7.70
CA ARG A 10 0.64 3.95 -6.27
C ARG A 10 -0.62 3.78 -5.44
N GLU A 11 -1.65 4.57 -5.74
CA GLU A 11 -2.96 4.45 -5.12
C GLU A 11 -3.53 3.06 -5.30
N HIS A 12 -3.51 2.51 -6.51
CA HIS A 12 -3.97 1.15 -6.75
C HIS A 12 -3.22 0.12 -5.90
N ILE A 13 -1.88 0.14 -5.89
CA ILE A 13 -1.05 -0.78 -5.09
C ILE A 13 -1.44 -0.71 -3.60
N LEU A 14 -1.63 0.50 -3.07
CA LEU A 14 -1.84 0.75 -1.65
C LEU A 14 -3.29 0.54 -1.20
N THR A 15 -4.29 0.68 -2.07
CA THR A 15 -5.70 0.72 -1.66
C THR A 15 -6.59 -0.36 -2.26
N SER A 16 -6.22 -0.95 -3.40
CA SER A 16 -7.14 -1.84 -4.14
C SER A 16 -6.51 -3.03 -4.85
N CYS A 17 -5.18 -3.11 -4.94
CA CYS A 17 -4.48 -4.15 -5.68
C CYS A 17 -4.60 -5.52 -5.00
N PRO A 18 -5.33 -6.50 -5.58
CA PRO A 18 -5.55 -7.80 -4.93
C PRO A 18 -4.25 -8.57 -4.66
N ALA A 19 -3.22 -8.32 -5.47
CA ALA A 19 -1.91 -8.96 -5.31
C ALA A 19 -1.20 -8.60 -3.99
N TYR A 20 -1.58 -7.49 -3.36
CA TYR A 20 -0.97 -7.02 -2.11
C TYR A 20 -1.99 -6.95 -0.96
N GLU A 21 -3.20 -7.47 -1.10
CA GLU A 21 -4.18 -7.53 0.00
C GLU A 21 -3.59 -8.17 1.28
N PRO A 22 -2.84 -9.30 1.21
CA PRO A 22 -2.29 -9.93 2.41
C PRO A 22 -1.25 -9.09 3.17
N ASN A 23 -0.68 -8.07 2.52
CA ASN A 23 0.36 -7.21 3.10
C ASN A 23 -0.19 -5.88 3.61
N ARG A 24 -1.51 -5.65 3.49
CA ARG A 24 -2.11 -4.35 3.83
C ARG A 24 -2.46 -4.18 5.30
N ASP A 25 -2.27 -5.19 6.14
CA ASP A 25 -2.56 -5.08 7.57
C ASP A 25 -1.77 -3.95 8.24
N SER A 26 -0.51 -3.73 7.84
CA SER A 26 0.30 -2.60 8.28
C SER A 26 -0.36 -1.25 7.93
N LEU A 27 -0.85 -1.09 6.71
CA LEU A 27 -1.55 0.11 6.27
C LEU A 27 -2.92 0.27 6.95
N ARG A 28 -3.67 -0.82 7.13
CA ARG A 28 -4.98 -0.81 7.81
C ARG A 28 -4.86 -0.47 9.29
N SER A 29 -3.72 -0.76 9.92
CA SER A 29 -3.46 -0.39 11.31
C SER A 29 -3.41 1.13 11.54
N VAL A 30 -3.09 1.90 10.50
CA VAL A 30 -3.03 3.37 10.55
C VAL A 30 -4.21 4.05 9.87
N SER A 31 -4.80 3.42 8.84
CA SER A 31 -6.00 3.89 8.16
C SER A 31 -6.80 2.69 7.68
N GLU A 32 -7.88 2.36 8.39
CA GLU A 32 -8.74 1.19 8.11
C GLU A 32 -9.29 1.22 6.67
N ASP A 33 -9.70 2.41 6.23
CA ASP A 33 -10.23 2.70 4.89
C ASP A 33 -9.13 2.96 3.84
N LEU A 34 -7.86 2.82 4.22
CA LEU A 34 -6.68 3.02 3.35
C LEU A 34 -6.67 4.41 2.68
N VAL A 35 -7.05 5.45 3.43
CA VAL A 35 -7.08 6.82 2.92
C VAL A 35 -5.65 7.27 2.64
N ILE A 36 -5.36 7.57 1.37
CA ILE A 36 -4.01 7.92 0.91
C ILE A 36 -3.41 9.11 1.67
N THR A 37 -4.23 10.10 2.05
CA THR A 37 -3.75 11.25 2.82
C THR A 37 -3.30 10.87 4.22
N ASP A 38 -3.88 9.85 4.82
CA ASP A 38 -3.49 9.40 6.16
C ASP A 38 -2.19 8.58 6.10
N ILE A 39 -2.07 7.75 5.06
CA ILE A 39 -0.88 6.92 4.80
C ILE A 39 0.31 7.80 4.39
N LEU A 40 0.12 8.80 3.53
CA LEU A 40 1.23 9.61 3.00
C LEU A 40 1.44 10.94 3.73
N GLY A 41 0.45 11.39 4.51
CA GLY A 41 0.46 12.70 5.16
C GLY A 41 0.83 12.68 6.64
N THR A 42 1.04 11.50 7.24
CA THR A 42 1.37 11.37 8.66
C THR A 42 2.65 10.56 8.85
N GLU A 43 3.38 10.84 9.93
CA GLU A 43 4.61 10.10 10.28
C GLU A 43 4.33 8.60 10.45
N LYS A 44 3.27 8.26 11.19
CA LYS A 44 2.81 6.87 11.35
C LYS A 44 2.42 6.21 10.04
N GLY A 45 1.76 6.95 9.15
CA GLY A 45 1.42 6.48 7.81
C GLY A 45 2.65 6.14 6.99
N ILE A 46 3.68 6.99 7.04
CA ILE A 46 4.96 6.78 6.36
C ILE A 46 5.68 5.55 6.94
N GLU A 47 5.68 5.35 8.25
CA GLU A 47 6.23 4.15 8.90
C GLU A 47 5.52 2.88 8.43
N ALA A 48 4.19 2.88 8.44
CA ALA A 48 3.39 1.75 7.94
C ALA A 48 3.65 1.48 6.45
N LEU A 49 3.82 2.52 5.64
CA LEU A 49 4.20 2.39 4.23
C LEU A 49 5.58 1.75 4.09
N ILE A 50 6.56 2.15 4.91
CA ILE A 50 7.88 1.53 4.90
C ILE A 50 7.79 0.03 5.20
N ASP A 51 6.97 -0.37 6.17
CA ASP A 51 6.80 -1.79 6.50
C ASP A 51 6.10 -2.56 5.36
N PHE A 52 5.05 -2.00 4.77
CA PHE A 52 4.45 -2.53 3.54
C PHE A 52 5.48 -2.72 2.41
N LEU A 53 6.39 -1.77 2.22
CA LEU A 53 7.45 -1.85 1.20
C LEU A 53 8.54 -2.87 1.51
N LYS A 54 8.79 -3.20 2.78
CA LYS A 54 9.73 -4.27 3.17
C LYS A 54 9.13 -5.66 2.91
N GLU A 55 7.83 -5.80 3.15
CA GLU A 55 7.10 -7.06 2.99
C GLU A 55 6.74 -7.37 1.54
N THR A 56 6.69 -6.34 0.69
CA THR A 56 6.31 -6.48 -0.72
C THR A 56 7.46 -6.19 -1.66
N ASP A 57 7.46 -6.87 -2.81
CA ASP A 57 8.32 -6.51 -3.95
C ASP A 57 7.63 -5.47 -4.87
N ALA A 58 6.60 -4.78 -4.37
CA ALA A 58 5.69 -3.96 -5.18
C ALA A 58 6.35 -2.83 -5.98
N PHE A 59 7.53 -2.38 -5.53
CA PHE A 59 8.29 -1.31 -6.15
C PHE A 59 9.75 -1.68 -6.43
N LYS A 60 10.12 -2.96 -6.35
CA LYS A 60 11.46 -3.42 -6.73
C LYS A 60 11.53 -3.52 -8.25
N LYS A 61 12.60 -2.97 -8.82
CA LYS A 61 12.91 -3.00 -10.27
C LYS A 61 13.35 -4.39 -10.71
#